data_AF-A0A9P9EJP8-F1
#
_entry.id   AF-A0A9P9EJP8-F1
#
_cell.length_a   1.000
_cell.length_b   1.000
_cell.length_c   1.000
_cell.angle_alpha   90.00
_cell.angle_beta   90.00
_cell.angle_gamma   90.00
#
_symmetry.space_group_name_H-M   'P 1'
#
loop_
_entity.id
_entity.type
_entity.pdbx_description
1 polymer ?
#
loop_
_entity_poly.entity_id
_entity_poly.type
_entity_poly.pdbx_seq_one_letter_code
_entity_poly.pdbx_strand_id
1 'polypeptide(L)'
;MNLSNFRPIIRSSILLKPHIPAAPYQNVPKLTPASRSSFSSSTKLEARSKGKMNITDPRITNIRYHLQHPLTPRPLHFSRTRYLRHWTIHRAWMLFLRKRRLAEERELERQYNAMREACEHLRLLDENGMRVSEKEGGGQGADPGTLGPRGQDVGRLYRGAMTKRGIWGSVPIEYAKIQVDFPARDGWNHGWTRN
;
A
#
# COMPACT_ATOMS: atom_id res chain seq x y z
N MET A 1 -20.58 2.42 58.83
CA MET A 1 -19.66 3.32 59.56
C MET A 1 -18.41 3.56 58.73
N ASN A 2 -18.38 4.65 57.99
CA ASN A 2 -17.28 5.63 57.91
C ASN A 2 -17.59 6.59 56.76
N LEU A 3 -18.19 7.71 57.15
CA LEU A 3 -18.48 8.88 56.35
C LEU A 3 -17.37 9.88 56.64
N SER A 4 -16.59 10.28 55.64
CA SER A 4 -15.89 11.59 55.61
C SER A 4 -14.95 11.64 54.42
N ASN A 5 -15.27 12.49 53.45
CA ASN A 5 -14.37 13.49 52.89
C ASN A 5 -15.07 14.19 51.72
N PHE A 6 -16.08 15.00 52.07
CA PHE A 6 -16.51 16.10 51.22
C PHE A 6 -15.50 17.23 51.37
N ARG A 7 -14.80 17.60 50.29
CA ARG A 7 -14.09 18.87 50.19
C ARG A 7 -14.82 19.76 49.18
N PRO A 8 -15.24 20.99 49.55
CA PRO A 8 -15.83 21.91 48.59
C PRO A 8 -14.73 22.51 47.71
N ILE A 9 -14.90 22.41 46.39
CA ILE A 9 -14.10 23.15 45.42
C ILE A 9 -14.72 24.54 45.30
N ILE A 10 -14.12 25.51 45.99
CA ILE A 10 -14.42 26.94 45.81
C ILE A 10 -13.87 27.34 44.44
N ARG A 11 -14.76 27.53 43.45
CA ARG A 11 -14.41 28.19 42.18
C ARG A 11 -14.41 29.69 42.39
N SER A 12 -13.24 30.32 42.36
CA SER A 12 -13.14 31.78 42.22
C SER A 12 -13.49 32.15 40.78
N SER A 13 -14.53 32.98 40.62
CA SER A 13 -14.90 33.60 39.36
C SER A 13 -13.93 34.75 39.06
N ILE A 14 -12.95 34.51 38.19
CA ILE A 14 -12.11 35.59 37.65
C ILE A 14 -12.92 36.32 36.59
N LEU A 15 -13.24 37.59 36.87
CA LEU A 15 -13.89 38.53 35.97
C LEU A 15 -12.94 38.85 34.79
N LEU A 16 -13.31 38.40 33.59
CA LEU A 16 -12.60 38.73 32.36
C LEU A 16 -12.87 40.20 31.98
N LYS A 17 -11.81 41.03 31.95
CA LYS A 17 -11.85 42.36 31.32
C LYS A 17 -11.87 42.19 29.79
N PRO A 18 -12.66 42.98 29.03
CA PRO A 18 -12.61 42.96 27.58
C PRO A 18 -11.28 43.52 27.07
N HIS A 19 -10.53 42.70 26.34
CA HIS A 19 -9.33 43.09 25.60
C HIS A 19 -9.78 43.72 24.26
N ILE A 20 -9.44 44.98 24.04
CA ILE A 20 -9.63 45.67 22.76
C ILE A 20 -8.58 45.14 21.78
N PRO A 21 -8.92 44.63 20.58
CA PRO A 21 -7.92 44.20 19.60
C PRO A 21 -7.26 45.42 18.95
N ALA A 22 -5.95 45.56 19.15
CA ALA A 22 -5.12 46.48 18.36
C ALA A 22 -4.97 45.93 16.94
N ALA A 23 -5.12 46.80 15.94
CA ALA A 23 -5.01 46.47 14.53
C ALA A 23 -3.63 45.87 14.18
N PRO A 24 -3.56 44.88 13.26
CA PRO A 24 -2.29 44.28 12.88
C PRO A 24 -1.48 45.24 11.99
N TYR A 25 -0.35 45.73 12.49
CA TYR A 25 0.70 46.27 11.65
C TYR A 25 1.27 45.14 10.78
N GLN A 26 1.07 45.23 9.47
CA GLN A 26 1.67 44.33 8.49
C GLN A 26 3.19 44.60 8.43
N ASN A 27 3.96 43.79 9.16
CA ASN A 27 5.40 43.70 8.93
C ASN A 27 5.63 42.82 7.70
N VAL A 28 5.97 43.46 6.57
CA VAL A 28 6.41 42.78 5.35
C VAL A 28 7.77 42.12 5.64
N PRO A 29 7.92 40.79 5.53
CA PRO A 29 9.22 40.16 5.76
C PRO A 29 10.17 40.53 4.63
N LYS A 30 11.33 41.11 4.97
CA LYS A 30 12.45 41.26 4.05
C LYS A 30 12.94 39.85 3.66
N LEU A 31 12.75 39.48 2.40
CA LEU A 31 13.30 38.27 1.80
C LEU A 31 14.84 38.32 1.89
N THR A 32 15.42 37.55 2.81
CA THR A 32 16.85 37.25 2.79
C THR A 32 17.11 36.24 1.67
N PRO A 33 18.16 36.43 0.84
CA PRO A 33 18.49 35.46 -0.20
C PRO A 33 18.79 34.11 0.43
N ALA A 34 18.15 33.06 -0.08
CA ALA A 34 18.34 31.68 0.37
C ALA A 34 19.82 31.29 0.25
N SER A 35 20.46 31.08 1.40
CA SER A 35 21.80 30.49 1.47
C SER A 35 21.79 29.13 0.77
N ARG A 36 22.47 29.03 -0.36
CA ARG A 36 22.75 27.76 -1.04
C ARG A 36 23.75 26.97 -0.20
N SER A 37 23.28 26.25 0.83
CA SER A 37 24.14 25.30 1.53
C SER A 37 24.38 24.11 0.62
N SER A 38 25.65 23.83 0.30
CA SER A 38 26.06 22.66 -0.47
C SER A 38 25.57 21.38 0.22
N PHE A 39 24.81 20.56 -0.51
CA PHE A 39 24.43 19.22 -0.08
C PHE A 39 25.69 18.35 0.00
N SER A 40 26.13 18.06 1.23
CA SER A 40 27.23 17.14 1.49
C SER A 40 26.68 15.97 2.30
N SER A 41 26.89 14.75 1.79
CA SER A 41 26.41 13.49 2.36
C SER A 41 27.29 12.94 3.49
N SER A 42 28.32 13.67 3.92
CA SER A 42 29.10 13.31 5.11
C SER A 42 28.88 14.31 6.24
N THR A 43 28.50 13.79 7.41
CA THR A 43 28.36 14.57 8.63
C THR A 43 29.74 15.08 9.05
N LYS A 44 29.98 16.39 8.96
CA LYS A 44 31.19 17.01 9.53
C LYS A 44 31.16 16.80 11.05
N LEU A 45 32.08 15.98 11.56
CA LEU A 45 32.23 15.77 12.99
C LEU A 45 32.94 16.98 13.60
N GLU A 46 32.22 17.75 14.42
CA GLU A 46 32.82 18.84 15.19
C GLU A 46 33.73 18.31 16.30
N ALA A 47 34.78 19.07 16.62
CA ALA A 47 35.71 18.73 17.69
C ALA A 47 34.97 18.66 19.03
N ARG A 48 35.07 17.51 19.73
CA ARG A 48 34.46 17.32 21.06
C ARG A 48 35.06 18.32 22.05
N SER A 49 34.29 19.35 22.42
CA SER A 49 34.69 20.24 23.50
C SER A 49 34.64 19.47 24.84
N LYS A 50 35.79 19.40 25.52
CA LYS A 50 35.93 18.84 26.87
C LYS A 50 35.23 19.77 27.87
N GLY A 51 33.90 19.75 27.92
CA GLY A 51 33.16 20.59 28.86
C GLY A 51 31.63 20.48 28.88
N LYS A 52 31.00 19.84 27.89
CA LYS A 52 29.53 19.68 27.86
C LYS A 52 29.14 18.26 27.49
N MET A 53 29.37 17.33 28.43
CA MET A 53 29.23 15.90 28.15
C MET A 53 27.79 15.42 27.96
N ASN A 54 26.74 16.24 28.17
CA ASN A 54 25.36 15.76 28.21
C ASN A 54 24.27 16.73 27.71
N ILE A 55 24.55 17.68 26.81
CA ILE A 55 23.46 18.40 26.13
C ILE A 55 23.02 17.53 24.95
N THR A 56 22.10 16.60 25.21
CA THR A 56 21.42 15.87 24.12
C THR A 56 20.71 16.92 23.26
N ASP A 57 20.98 16.91 21.95
CA ASP A 57 20.35 17.83 21.00
C ASP A 57 18.83 17.87 21.24
N PRO A 58 18.23 19.05 21.48
CA PRO A 58 16.80 19.16 21.73
C PRO A 58 15.94 18.56 20.62
N ARG A 59 16.44 18.51 19.37
CA ARG A 59 15.77 17.81 18.26
C ARG A 59 15.71 16.31 18.49
N ILE A 60 16.82 15.71 18.94
CA ILE A 60 16.88 14.29 19.28
C ILE A 60 15.96 14.00 20.47
N THR A 61 15.92 14.87 21.48
CA THR A 61 14.97 14.77 22.60
C THR A 61 13.52 14.85 22.12
N ASN A 62 13.21 15.76 21.20
CA ASN A 62 11.88 15.92 20.65
C ASN A 62 11.45 14.72 19.79
N ILE A 63 12.36 14.18 18.97
CA ILE A 63 12.16 12.94 18.21
C ILE A 63 11.90 11.78 19.19
N ARG A 64 12.73 11.61 20.22
CA ARG A 64 12.54 10.56 21.25
C ARG A 64 11.19 10.69 21.95
N TYR A 65 10.79 11.91 22.29
CA TYR A 65 9.49 12.18 22.90
C TYR A 65 8.32 11.81 22.00
N HIS A 66 8.37 12.14 20.69
CA HIS A 66 7.29 11.81 19.75
C HIS A 66 7.27 10.33 19.34
N LEU A 67 8.40 9.64 19.36
CA LEU A 67 8.48 8.19 19.12
C LEU A 67 8.02 7.38 20.34
N GLN A 68 8.37 7.84 21.55
CA GLN A 68 8.10 7.16 22.81
C GLN A 68 7.41 8.12 23.77
N HIS A 69 6.15 8.41 23.45
CA HIS A 69 5.36 9.34 24.24
C HIS A 69 4.62 8.63 25.39
N PRO A 70 4.81 9.03 26.66
CA PRO A 70 4.15 8.38 27.80
C PRO A 70 2.64 8.66 27.92
N LEU A 71 2.08 9.65 27.20
CA LEU A 71 0.63 9.94 27.25
C LEU A 71 -0.14 9.06 26.25
N THR A 72 0.02 7.75 26.33
CA THR A 72 -0.86 6.83 25.62
C THR A 72 -2.23 6.79 26.31
N PRO A 73 -3.34 6.78 25.55
CA PRO A 73 -4.66 6.70 26.16
C PRO A 73 -4.80 5.38 26.91
N ARG A 74 -5.58 5.40 28.00
CA ARG A 74 -5.88 4.17 28.74
C ARG A 74 -6.61 3.16 27.86
N PRO A 75 -6.45 1.84 28.11
CA PRO A 75 -7.20 0.82 27.42
C PRO A 75 -8.70 1.09 27.46
N LEU A 76 -9.38 0.76 26.36
CA LEU A 76 -10.79 1.08 26.18
C LEU A 76 -11.67 0.10 26.96
N HIS A 77 -12.43 0.62 27.93
CA HIS A 77 -13.42 -0.16 28.69
C HIS A 77 -14.82 0.05 28.12
N PHE A 78 -15.44 -1.04 27.67
CA PHE A 78 -16.81 -1.01 27.15
C PHE A 78 -17.81 -1.54 28.17
N SER A 79 -19.00 -0.94 28.21
CA SER A 79 -20.16 -1.57 28.86
C SER A 79 -20.58 -2.84 28.09
N ARG A 80 -21.33 -3.72 28.76
CA ARG A 80 -21.76 -5.01 28.18
C ARG A 80 -22.43 -4.86 26.81
N THR A 81 -23.40 -3.95 26.67
CA THR A 81 -24.12 -3.73 25.41
C THR A 81 -23.23 -3.19 24.30
N ARG A 82 -22.31 -2.27 24.63
CA ARG A 82 -21.32 -1.73 23.68
C ARG A 82 -20.33 -2.80 23.23
N TYR A 83 -19.86 -3.64 24.15
CA TYR A 83 -18.96 -4.75 23.86
C TYR A 83 -19.62 -5.75 22.89
N LEU A 84 -20.88 -6.13 23.13
CA LEU A 84 -21.61 -7.05 22.25
C LEU A 84 -21.82 -6.48 20.83
N ARG A 85 -22.13 -5.19 20.71
CA ARG A 85 -22.21 -4.52 19.40
C ARG A 85 -20.88 -4.56 18.66
N HIS A 86 -19.79 -4.21 19.35
CA HIS A 86 -18.45 -4.25 18.78
C HIS A 86 -18.06 -5.67 18.33
N TRP A 87 -18.33 -6.68 19.17
CA TRP A 87 -18.06 -8.08 18.85
C TRP A 87 -18.83 -8.55 17.61
N THR A 88 -20.11 -8.16 17.50
CA THR A 88 -20.96 -8.51 16.37
C THR A 88 -20.45 -7.89 15.06
N ILE A 89 -20.13 -6.59 15.08
CA ILE A 89 -19.56 -5.88 13.93
C ILE A 89 -18.22 -6.52 13.52
N HIS A 90 -17.34 -6.80 14.48
CA HIS A 90 -16.05 -7.44 14.23
C HIS A 90 -16.22 -8.82 13.59
N ARG A 91 -17.13 -9.65 14.11
CA ARG A 91 -17.39 -10.99 13.55
C ARG A 91 -17.99 -10.91 12.13
N ALA A 92 -18.93 -9.99 11.91
CA ALA A 92 -19.50 -9.75 10.59
C ALA A 92 -18.43 -9.31 9.58
N TRP A 93 -17.52 -8.42 9.99
CA TRP A 93 -16.38 -7.99 9.19
C TRP A 93 -15.43 -9.15 8.84
N MET A 94 -15.09 -10.00 9.81
CA MET A 94 -14.27 -11.19 9.56
C MET A 94 -14.93 -12.16 8.58
N LEU A 95 -16.25 -12.36 8.68
CA LEU A 95 -17.01 -13.17 7.72
C LEU A 95 -17.01 -12.56 6.33
N PHE A 96 -17.19 -11.24 6.23
CA PHE A 96 -17.13 -10.50 4.97
C PHE A 96 -15.76 -10.63 4.31
N LEU A 97 -14.67 -10.45 5.06
CA LEU A 97 -13.31 -10.63 4.53
C LEU A 97 -13.06 -12.05 4.04
N ARG A 98 -13.55 -13.07 4.77
CA ARG A 98 -13.46 -14.47 4.31
C ARG A 98 -14.21 -14.67 2.99
N LYS A 99 -15.43 -14.14 2.87
CA LYS A 99 -16.21 -14.22 1.63
C LYS A 99 -15.51 -13.53 0.47
N ARG A 100 -14.91 -12.36 0.69
CA ARG A 100 -14.13 -11.65 -0.33
C ARG A 100 -12.94 -12.46 -0.81
N ARG A 101 -12.12 -12.97 0.11
CA ARG A 101 -10.97 -13.82 -0.25
C ARG A 101 -11.39 -15.05 -1.05
N LEU A 102 -12.44 -15.74 -0.60
CA LEU A 102 -12.98 -16.91 -1.30
C LEU A 102 -13.56 -16.58 -2.69
N ALA A 103 -14.02 -15.36 -2.92
CA ALA A 103 -14.46 -14.92 -4.23
C ALA A 103 -13.27 -14.58 -5.14
N GLU A 104 -12.25 -13.91 -4.60
CA GLU A 104 -10.98 -13.62 -5.28
C GLU A 104 -10.27 -14.92 -5.69
N GLU A 105 -10.16 -15.90 -4.78
CA GLU A 105 -9.59 -17.23 -5.05
C GLU A 105 -10.33 -17.96 -6.18
N ARG A 106 -11.67 -17.99 -6.13
CA ARG A 106 -12.49 -18.61 -7.20
C ARG A 106 -12.33 -17.92 -8.54
N GLU A 107 -12.21 -16.60 -8.54
CA GLU A 107 -12.01 -15.84 -9.76
C GLU A 107 -10.62 -16.12 -10.36
N LEU A 108 -9.59 -16.24 -9.53
CA LEU A 108 -8.26 -16.69 -9.97
C LEU A 108 -8.27 -18.13 -10.48
N GLU A 109 -8.97 -19.05 -9.81
CA GLU A 109 -9.18 -20.42 -10.26
C GLU A 109 -9.90 -20.45 -11.62
N ARG A 110 -10.93 -19.63 -11.82
CA ARG A 110 -11.67 -19.50 -13.08
C ARG A 110 -10.75 -19.03 -14.20
N GLN A 111 -9.96 -17.98 -13.95
CA GLN A 111 -9.00 -17.45 -14.92
C GLN A 111 -7.94 -18.50 -15.27
N TYR A 112 -7.38 -19.19 -14.27
CA TYR A 112 -6.41 -20.25 -14.47
C TYR A 112 -6.99 -21.41 -15.31
N ASN A 113 -8.19 -21.87 -14.99
CA ASN A 113 -8.84 -22.95 -15.72
C ASN A 113 -9.12 -22.56 -17.18
N ALA A 114 -9.60 -21.35 -17.42
CA ALA A 114 -9.81 -20.83 -18.78
C ALA A 114 -8.48 -20.75 -19.56
N MET A 115 -7.42 -20.25 -18.94
CA MET A 115 -6.08 -20.23 -19.55
C MET A 115 -5.55 -21.64 -19.86
N ARG A 116 -5.74 -22.59 -18.94
CA ARG A 116 -5.34 -23.99 -19.11
C ARG A 116 -6.08 -24.64 -20.27
N GLU A 117 -7.39 -24.47 -20.35
CA GLU A 117 -8.22 -24.98 -21.45
C GLU A 117 -7.80 -24.40 -22.80
N ALA A 118 -7.55 -23.09 -22.87
CA ALA A 118 -7.06 -22.44 -24.08
C ALA A 118 -5.68 -22.96 -24.50
N CYS A 119 -4.77 -23.19 -23.54
CA CYS A 119 -3.45 -23.75 -23.83
C CYS A 119 -3.54 -25.21 -24.30
N GLU A 120 -4.41 -26.02 -23.71
CA GLU A 120 -4.67 -27.38 -24.19
C GLU A 120 -5.24 -27.37 -25.61
N HIS A 121 -6.14 -26.45 -25.92
CA HIS A 121 -6.65 -26.28 -27.27
C HIS A 121 -5.52 -25.97 -28.27
N LEU A 122 -4.60 -25.07 -27.92
CA LEU A 122 -3.43 -24.76 -28.74
C LEU A 122 -2.46 -25.94 -28.89
N ARG A 123 -2.35 -26.80 -27.87
CA ARG A 123 -1.49 -28.00 -27.91
C ARG A 123 -2.00 -29.02 -28.92
N LEU A 124 -3.31 -29.10 -29.10
CA LEU A 124 -3.99 -30.03 -30.00
C LEU A 124 -4.33 -29.41 -31.37
N LEU A 125 -3.93 -28.17 -31.62
CA LEU A 125 -4.21 -27.48 -32.87
C LEU A 125 -3.22 -27.93 -33.95
N ASP A 126 -3.73 -28.30 -35.12
CA ASP A 126 -2.96 -28.52 -36.36
C ASP A 126 -2.72 -27.19 -37.11
N GLU A 127 -1.90 -27.22 -38.16
CA GLU A 127 -1.64 -26.06 -39.03
C GLU A 127 -2.91 -25.50 -39.68
N ASN A 128 -3.87 -26.37 -40.00
CA ASN A 128 -5.16 -26.00 -40.57
C ASN A 128 -6.16 -25.42 -39.54
N GLY A 129 -5.75 -25.23 -38.28
CA GLY A 129 -6.61 -24.71 -37.22
C GLY A 129 -7.64 -25.71 -36.69
N MET A 130 -7.55 -26.98 -37.08
CA MET A 130 -8.45 -28.05 -36.62
C MET A 130 -7.88 -28.74 -35.38
N ARG A 131 -8.77 -29.16 -34.47
CA ARG A 131 -8.39 -29.88 -33.26
C ARG A 131 -8.10 -31.34 -33.57
N VAL A 132 -6.97 -31.82 -33.07
CA VAL A 132 -6.48 -33.18 -33.21
C VAL A 132 -6.71 -33.96 -31.90
N SER A 133 -6.70 -35.30 -31.98
CA SER A 133 -6.75 -36.18 -30.82
C SER A 133 -5.56 -35.97 -29.87
N GLU A 134 -5.76 -36.20 -28.58
CA GLU A 134 -4.72 -36.05 -27.55
C GLU A 134 -3.49 -36.92 -27.77
N LYS A 135 -3.67 -38.10 -28.39
CA LYS A 135 -2.58 -39.03 -28.72
C LYS A 135 -1.62 -38.49 -29.76
N GLU A 136 -2.08 -37.55 -30.58
CA GLU A 136 -1.29 -36.94 -31.65
C GLU A 136 -0.61 -35.64 -31.19
N GLY A 137 -0.99 -35.13 -30.01
CA GLY A 137 -0.39 -33.94 -29.41
C GLY A 137 1.03 -34.19 -28.89
N GLY A 138 1.80 -33.12 -28.78
CA GLY A 138 3.11 -33.14 -28.14
C GLY A 138 3.04 -33.16 -26.60
N GLY A 139 4.21 -33.02 -25.98
CA GLY A 139 4.37 -32.99 -24.53
C GLY A 139 3.64 -31.83 -23.85
N GLN A 140 3.24 -32.05 -22.59
CA GLN A 140 2.51 -31.10 -21.76
C GLN A 140 3.37 -30.69 -20.56
N GLY A 141 3.17 -29.47 -20.05
CA GLY A 141 3.78 -29.05 -18.79
C GLY A 141 5.29 -28.84 -18.87
N ALA A 142 6.06 -29.61 -18.10
CA ALA A 142 7.51 -29.46 -17.94
C ALA A 142 8.31 -29.72 -19.22
N ASP A 143 7.77 -30.56 -20.12
CA ASP A 143 8.41 -30.92 -21.39
C ASP A 143 7.55 -30.46 -22.59
N PRO A 144 7.32 -29.14 -22.79
CA PRO A 144 6.47 -28.65 -23.88
C PRO A 144 7.13 -28.85 -25.25
N GLY A 145 8.44 -29.12 -25.30
CA GLY A 145 9.21 -29.29 -26.53
C GLY A 145 9.06 -30.67 -27.19
N THR A 146 8.51 -31.67 -26.49
CA THR A 146 8.34 -33.02 -27.03
C THR A 146 7.35 -33.02 -28.18
N LEU A 147 7.77 -33.54 -29.33
CA LEU A 147 6.95 -33.60 -30.54
C LEU A 147 6.05 -34.84 -30.52
N GLY A 148 4.83 -34.68 -31.04
CA GLY A 148 3.91 -35.79 -31.25
C GLY A 148 4.23 -36.55 -32.55
N PRO A 149 3.46 -37.61 -32.87
CA PRO A 149 3.66 -38.42 -34.07
C PRO A 149 3.51 -37.63 -35.38
N ARG A 150 2.71 -36.55 -35.37
CA ARG A 150 2.54 -35.63 -36.52
C ARG A 150 3.61 -34.54 -36.60
N GLY A 151 4.68 -34.65 -35.82
CA GLY A 151 5.84 -33.78 -35.90
C GLY A 151 5.60 -32.39 -35.32
N GLN A 152 6.10 -31.36 -36.01
CA GLN A 152 6.13 -29.98 -35.51
C GLN A 152 4.84 -29.20 -35.80
N ASP A 153 3.99 -29.67 -36.70
CA ASP A 153 2.81 -28.92 -37.16
C ASP A 153 1.77 -28.82 -36.04
N VAL A 154 1.59 -29.91 -35.30
CA VAL A 154 0.71 -29.95 -34.13
C VAL A 154 1.39 -29.30 -32.91
N GLY A 155 0.67 -28.37 -32.27
CA GLY A 155 1.12 -27.71 -31.05
C GLY A 155 2.24 -26.67 -31.24
N ARG A 156 2.53 -26.24 -32.48
CA ARG A 156 3.53 -25.18 -32.77
C ARG A 156 3.28 -23.91 -31.97
N LEU A 157 2.04 -23.45 -31.96
CA LEU A 157 1.61 -22.24 -31.23
C LEU A 157 1.72 -22.40 -29.72
N TYR A 158 1.40 -23.59 -29.20
CA TYR A 158 1.55 -23.91 -27.77
C TYR A 158 3.00 -23.79 -27.30
N ARG A 159 3.96 -24.34 -28.06
CA ARG A 159 5.41 -24.21 -27.73
C ARG A 159 5.87 -22.75 -27.73
N GLY A 160 5.39 -21.96 -28.69
CA GLY A 160 5.62 -20.52 -28.73
C GLY A 160 5.08 -19.81 -27.49
N ALA A 161 3.83 -20.09 -27.11
CA ALA A 161 3.17 -19.49 -25.94
C ALA A 161 3.82 -19.86 -24.60
N MET A 162 4.38 -21.07 -24.49
CA MET A 162 5.09 -21.52 -23.28
C MET A 162 6.48 -20.88 -23.12
N THR A 163 7.01 -20.23 -24.15
CA THR A 163 8.32 -19.57 -24.11
C THR A 163 8.29 -18.36 -23.16
N LYS A 164 9.19 -18.33 -22.17
CA LYS A 164 9.23 -17.28 -21.12
C LYS A 164 10.24 -16.15 -21.40
N ARG A 165 10.40 -15.76 -22.67
CA ARG A 165 11.35 -14.70 -23.07
C ARG A 165 10.89 -13.32 -22.55
N GLY A 166 11.78 -12.61 -21.85
CA GLY A 166 11.51 -11.25 -21.36
C GLY A 166 10.53 -11.13 -20.19
N ILE A 167 9.99 -12.25 -19.68
CA ILE A 167 8.98 -12.25 -18.61
C ILE A 167 9.57 -11.89 -17.25
N TRP A 168 10.84 -12.26 -17.01
CA TRP A 168 11.55 -11.92 -15.77
C TRP A 168 11.98 -10.44 -15.71
N GLY A 169 11.59 -9.62 -16.70
CA GLY A 169 11.68 -8.16 -16.63
C GLY A 169 10.57 -7.54 -15.77
N SER A 170 10.52 -6.21 -15.72
CA SER A 170 9.44 -5.47 -15.05
C SER A 170 8.23 -5.26 -15.98
N VAL A 171 7.07 -5.04 -15.38
CA VAL A 171 5.86 -4.55 -16.08
C VAL A 171 6.06 -3.08 -16.47
N PRO A 172 5.57 -2.59 -17.63
CA PRO A 172 5.67 -1.19 -17.98
C PRO A 172 5.03 -0.28 -16.92
N ILE A 173 5.73 0.79 -16.55
CA ILE A 173 5.39 1.63 -15.39
C ILE A 173 4.05 2.34 -15.55
N GLU A 174 3.62 2.59 -16.79
CA GLU A 174 2.35 3.23 -17.10
C GLU A 174 1.14 2.37 -16.72
N TYR A 175 1.28 1.04 -16.78
CA TYR A 175 0.24 0.08 -16.36
C TYR A 175 0.26 -0.21 -14.87
N ALA A 176 1.39 0.01 -14.19
CA ALA A 176 1.54 -0.21 -12.76
C ALA A 176 0.92 0.92 -11.89
N LYS A 177 0.18 1.86 -12.49
CA LYS A 177 -0.49 2.96 -11.78
C LYS A 177 -1.62 2.41 -10.90
N ILE A 178 -1.62 2.84 -9.64
CA ILE A 178 -2.61 2.43 -8.64
C ILE A 178 -3.91 3.21 -8.83
N GLN A 179 -5.04 2.63 -8.45
CA GLN A 179 -6.33 3.32 -8.38
C GLN A 179 -6.27 4.51 -7.41
N VAL A 180 -6.90 5.62 -7.78
CA VAL A 180 -6.96 6.86 -7.01
C VAL A 180 -8.41 7.17 -6.62
N ASP A 181 -8.60 7.86 -5.49
CA ASP A 181 -9.94 8.22 -5.00
C ASP A 181 -10.68 9.17 -5.95
N PHE A 182 -9.95 10.06 -6.64
CA PHE A 182 -10.50 11.01 -7.60
C PHE A 182 -9.70 10.98 -8.91
N PRO A 183 -10.38 10.98 -10.08
CA PRO A 183 -9.68 10.95 -11.36
C PRO A 183 -8.91 12.26 -11.61
N ALA A 184 -7.88 12.19 -12.44
CA ALA A 184 -7.19 13.39 -12.93
C ALA A 184 -8.10 14.20 -13.85
N ARG A 185 -7.84 15.52 -13.97
CA ARG A 185 -8.63 16.44 -14.80
C ARG A 185 -8.77 15.97 -16.25
N ASP A 186 -7.69 15.48 -16.82
CA ASP A 186 -7.63 15.08 -18.22
C ASP A 186 -8.03 13.61 -18.44
N GLY A 187 -8.26 12.83 -17.37
CA GLY A 187 -8.75 11.44 -17.42
C GLY A 187 -7.83 10.48 -18.19
N TRP A 188 -8.07 10.35 -19.50
CA TRP A 188 -7.36 9.47 -20.42
C TRP A 188 -6.73 10.23 -21.60
N ASN A 189 -5.48 9.89 -21.94
CA ASN A 189 -4.81 10.50 -23.08
C ASN A 189 -5.23 9.86 -24.41
N HIS A 190 -6.21 10.47 -25.09
CA HIS A 190 -6.66 10.05 -26.42
C HIS A 190 -5.67 10.39 -27.55
N GLY A 191 -4.75 11.33 -27.33
CA GLY A 191 -3.76 11.76 -28.31
C GLY A 191 -2.43 11.00 -28.25
N TRP A 192 -2.41 9.81 -27.66
CA TRP A 192 -1.18 9.01 -27.54
C TRP A 192 -0.68 8.57 -28.92
N THR A 193 0.60 8.86 -29.21
CA THR A 193 1.30 8.43 -30.43
C THR A 193 2.59 7.69 -30.10
N ARG A 194 2.91 6.65 -30.89
CA ARG A 194 4.17 5.92 -30.81
C ARG A 194 5.22 6.69 -31.62
N ASN A 195 5.96 7.56 -30.96
CA ASN A 195 7.13 8.24 -31.56
C ASN A 195 8.27 7.26 -31.82
#